data_AF-A0AAE3NXR3-F1
#
_entry.id   AF-A0AAE3NXR3-F1
#
_cell.length_a   1.000
_cell.length_b   1.000
_cell.length_c   1.000
_cell.angle_alpha   90.00
_cell.angle_beta   90.00
_cell.angle_gamma   90.00
#
_symmetry.space_group_name_H-M   'P 1'
#
loop_
_entity.id
_entity.type
_entity.pdbx_description
1 polymer ?
#
loop_
_entity_poly.entity_id
_entity_poly.type
_entity_poly.pdbx_seq_one_letter_code
_entity_poly.pdbx_strand_id
1 'polypeptide(L)'
;FSITVGGRELWALTQLANAGQKGCTPIDNPAPRWSHYVWCLREKGVDIETVTEKHDGPFAGTHARYVLRSRVRFLGQNEVAA
;
A
#
# COMPACT_ATOMS: atom_id res chain seq x y z
N PHE A 1 -16.61 6.16 3.78
CA PHE A 1 -17.12 5.53 2.55
C PHE A 1 -16.70 4.05 2.56
N SER A 2 -17.27 3.22 1.67
CA SER A 2 -16.91 1.81 1.55
C SER A 2 -16.43 1.52 0.13
N ILE A 3 -15.43 0.65 0.01
CA ILE A 3 -14.87 0.20 -1.28
C ILE A 3 -14.70 -1.31 -1.28
N THR A 4 -14.82 -1.90 -2.46
CA THR A 4 -14.45 -3.29 -2.69
C THR A 4 -13.08 -3.33 -3.33
N VAL A 5 -12.18 -4.11 -2.74
CA VAL A 5 -10.81 -4.34 -3.23
C VAL A 5 -10.53 -5.84 -3.22
N GLY A 6 -9.68 -6.29 -4.13
CA GLY A 6 -9.30 -7.70 -4.26
C GLY A 6 -7.86 -7.88 -4.71
N GLY A 7 -7.39 -9.13 -4.73
CA GLY A 7 -6.07 -9.48 -5.22
C GLY A 7 -4.95 -8.60 -4.64
N ARG A 8 -4.18 -7.95 -5.51
CA ARG A 8 -3.01 -7.14 -5.12
C ARG A 8 -3.35 -5.81 -4.46
N GLU A 9 -4.53 -5.24 -4.73
CA GLU A 9 -4.99 -4.04 -4.05
C GLU A 9 -5.31 -4.34 -2.58
N LEU A 10 -6.05 -5.43 -2.34
CA LEU A 10 -6.35 -5.90 -0.98
C LEU A 10 -5.06 -6.24 -0.21
N TRP A 11 -4.14 -6.96 -0.86
CA TRP A 11 -2.83 -7.24 -0.29
C TRP A 11 -2.09 -5.96 0.09
N ALA A 12 -1.97 -5.00 -0.82
CA ALA A 12 -1.26 -3.74 -0.56
C ALA A 12 -1.91 -2.94 0.57
N LEU A 13 -3.24 -2.85 0.59
CA LEU A 13 -3.98 -2.16 1.65
C LEU A 13 -3.77 -2.83 3.02
N THR A 14 -3.72 -4.16 3.05
CA THR A 14 -3.45 -4.94 4.27
C THR A 14 -2.04 -4.70 4.77
N GLN A 15 -1.03 -4.73 3.89
CA GLN A 15 0.35 -4.45 4.25
C GLN A 15 0.51 -3.03 4.81
N LEU A 16 -0.11 -2.03 4.18
CA LEU A 16 -0.07 -0.65 4.65
C LEU A 16 -0.78 -0.47 6.00
N ALA A 17 -1.94 -1.11 6.20
CA ALA A 17 -2.65 -1.09 7.48
C ALA A 17 -1.81 -1.71 8.60
N ASN A 18 -1.15 -2.83 8.33
CA ASN A 18 -0.27 -3.52 9.29
C ASN A 18 1.00 -2.70 9.61
N ALA A 19 1.57 -2.03 8.61
CA ALA A 19 2.74 -1.19 8.81
C ALA A 19 2.43 0.11 9.58
N GLY A 20 1.17 0.56 9.55
CA GLY A 20 0.73 1.79 10.19
C GLY A 20 1.56 3.00 9.74
N GLN A 21 1.98 3.82 10.69
CA GLN A 21 2.76 5.04 10.40
C GLN A 21 4.16 4.76 9.82
N LYS A 22 4.71 3.56 10.01
CA LYS A 22 5.99 3.16 9.39
C LYS A 22 5.86 3.05 7.86
N GLY A 23 4.66 2.78 7.34
CA GLY A 23 4.44 2.60 5.91
C GLY A 23 5.21 1.43 5.29
N CYS A 24 5.09 1.28 3.97
CA CYS A 24 5.78 0.25 3.20
C CYS A 24 6.66 0.87 2.13
N THR A 25 7.86 0.30 1.94
CA THR A 25 8.76 0.58 0.82
C THR A 25 9.02 -0.72 0.06
N PRO A 26 9.21 -0.68 -1.28
CA PRO A 26 9.63 -1.85 -2.05
C PRO A 26 10.94 -2.49 -1.56
N ILE A 27 11.79 -1.75 -0.83
CA ILE A 27 13.05 -2.27 -0.28
C ILE A 27 12.78 -3.30 0.83
N ASP A 28 11.89 -2.98 1.78
CA ASP A 28 11.61 -3.82 2.95
C ASP A 28 10.46 -4.81 2.72
N ASN A 29 9.58 -4.53 1.75
CA ASN A 29 8.37 -5.31 1.48
C ASN A 29 8.15 -5.40 -0.04
N PRO A 30 8.93 -6.23 -0.76
CA PRO A 30 8.96 -6.23 -2.22
C PRO A 30 7.64 -6.74 -2.82
N ALA A 31 7.22 -6.10 -3.92
CA ALA A 31 6.11 -6.55 -4.76
C ALA A 31 6.29 -6.06 -6.20
N PRO A 32 5.66 -6.72 -7.20
CA PRO A 32 5.89 -6.39 -8.60
C PRO A 32 5.64 -4.92 -8.97
N ARG A 33 4.59 -4.29 -8.42
CA ARG A 33 4.20 -2.90 -8.77
C ARG A 33 3.51 -2.15 -7.63
N TRP A 34 4.25 -1.72 -6.62
CA TRP A 34 3.68 -0.91 -5.52
C TRP A 34 2.97 0.36 -5.99
N SER A 35 3.60 1.12 -6.89
CA SER A 35 3.05 2.37 -7.41
C SER A 35 1.68 2.18 -8.05
N HIS A 36 1.47 1.08 -8.76
CA HIS A 36 0.18 0.77 -9.40
C HIS A 36 -0.89 0.44 -8.36
N TYR A 37 -0.60 -0.40 -7.36
CA TYR A 37 -1.57 -0.75 -6.33
C TYR A 37 -1.99 0.47 -5.51
N VAL A 38 -1.04 1.34 -5.16
CA VAL A 38 -1.30 2.59 -4.44
C VAL A 38 -2.12 3.55 -5.31
N TRP A 39 -1.83 3.66 -6.60
CA TRP A 39 -2.60 4.46 -7.53
C TRP A 39 -4.06 4.00 -7.60
N CYS A 40 -4.33 2.70 -7.78
CA CYS A 40 -5.69 2.16 -7.78
C CYS A 40 -6.43 2.42 -6.46
N LEU A 41 -5.76 2.28 -5.31
CA LEU A 41 -6.36 2.55 -4.00
C LEU A 41 -6.71 4.04 -3.82
N ARG A 42 -5.86 4.95 -4.33
CA ARG A 42 -6.13 6.39 -4.31
C ARG A 42 -7.32 6.76 -5.19
N GLU A 43 -7.48 6.14 -6.37
CA GLU A 43 -8.67 6.34 -7.20
C GLU A 43 -9.96 5.90 -6.51
N LYS A 44 -9.87 4.89 -5.63
CA LYS A 44 -10.97 4.44 -4.77
C LYS A 44 -11.18 5.33 -3.53
N GLY A 45 -10.40 6.40 -3.39
CA GLY A 45 -10.52 7.38 -2.31
C GLY A 45 -9.72 7.07 -1.04
N VAL A 46 -8.86 6.04 -1.05
CA VAL A 46 -7.98 5.76 0.10
C VAL A 46 -6.85 6.78 0.14
N ASP A 47 -6.76 7.52 1.25
CA ASP A 47 -5.67 8.47 1.48
C ASP A 47 -4.37 7.74 1.85
N ILE A 48 -3.41 7.75 0.92
CA ILE A 48 -2.08 7.17 1.03
C ILE A 48 -1.08 8.24 0.62
N GLU A 49 -0.15 8.58 1.49
CA GLU A 49 0.94 9.51 1.21
C GLU A 49 2.12 8.78 0.57
N THR A 50 2.83 9.45 -0.34
CA THR A 50 4.17 9.03 -0.78
C THR A 50 5.21 9.91 -0.11
N VAL A 51 6.00 9.33 0.79
CA VAL A 51 7.20 9.94 1.35
C VAL A 51 8.38 9.55 0.47
N THR A 52 9.20 10.51 0.07
CA THR A 52 10.44 10.24 -0.68
C THR A 52 11.56 9.98 0.32
N GLU A 53 12.12 8.77 0.31
CA GLU A 53 13.23 8.38 1.17
C GLU A 53 14.51 8.26 0.35
N LYS A 54 15.58 8.87 0.85
CA LYS A 54 16.93 8.67 0.33
C LYS A 54 17.48 7.34 0.87
N HIS A 55 18.20 6.60 0.03
CA HIS A 55 18.97 5.44 0.46
C HIS A 55 20.39 5.50 -0.09
N ASP A 56 21.34 4.96 0.68
CA ASP A 56 22.76 4.96 0.38
C ASP A 56 23.22 3.61 -0.19
N GLY A 57 24.52 3.50 -0.52
CA GLY A 57 25.15 2.30 -1.06
C GLY A 57 25.60 2.45 -2.53
N PRO A 58 26.07 1.36 -3.16
CA PRO A 58 26.57 1.39 -4.55
C PRO A 58 25.54 1.87 -5.59
N PHE A 59 24.25 1.76 -5.25
CA PHE A 59 23.13 2.21 -6.05
C PHE A 59 22.31 3.26 -5.29
N ALA A 60 22.99 4.27 -4.73
CA ALA A 60 22.33 5.33 -3.98
C ALA A 60 21.30 6.09 -4.82
N GLY A 61 20.21 6.50 -4.19
CA GLY A 61 19.10 7.14 -4.88
C GLY A 61 17.98 7.52 -3.93
N THR A 62 16.77 7.66 -4.49
CA THR A 62 15.55 7.86 -3.70
C THR A 62 14.50 6.83 -4.10
N HIS A 63 13.64 6.49 -3.15
CA HIS A 63 12.53 5.59 -3.38
C HIS A 63 11.30 6.03 -2.60
N ALA A 64 10.15 5.48 -2.94
CA ALA A 64 8.89 5.79 -2.28
C ALA A 64 8.70 4.92 -1.03
N ARG A 65 8.32 5.55 0.07
CA ARG A 65 7.63 4.94 1.20
C ARG A 65 6.17 5.37 1.19
N TYR A 66 5.27 4.41 1.15
CA TYR A 66 3.84 4.64 1.13
C TYR A 66 3.28 4.54 2.55
N VAL A 67 2.58 5.57 3.01
CA VAL A 67 2.00 5.64 4.36
C VAL A 67 0.50 5.79 4.26
N LEU A 68 -0.24 4.86 4.86
CA LEU A 68 -1.69 4.95 4.94
C LEU A 68 -2.10 6.03 5.95
N ARG A 69 -2.80 7.06 5.46
CA ARG A 69 -3.30 8.17 6.29
C ARG A 69 -4.77 7.97 6.67
N SER A 70 -5.52 7.27 5.82
CA SER A 70 -6.88 6.83 6.15
C SER A 70 -6.92 5.80 7.28
N ARG A 71 -7.85 5.96 8.23
CA ARG A 71 -8.22 4.86 9.13
C ARG A 71 -9.12 3.89 8.38
N VAL A 72 -8.69 2.65 8.23
CA VAL A 72 -9.43 1.60 7.51
C VAL A 72 -9.95 0.53 8.47
N ARG A 73 -11.08 -0.07 8.11
CA ARG A 73 -11.62 -1.27 8.77
C ARG A 73 -12.01 -2.25 7.69
N PHE A 74 -11.53 -3.48 7.81
CA PHE A 74 -11.95 -4.57 6.92
C PHE A 74 -13.33 -5.05 7.37
N LEU A 75 -14.30 -4.96 6.47
CA LEU A 75 -15.62 -5.58 6.60
C LEU A 75 -15.51 -6.94 5.90
N GLY A 76 -16.16 -7.98 6.44
CA GLY A 76 -15.87 -9.40 6.16
C GLY A 76 -15.64 -9.78 4.69
N GLN A 77 -14.90 -10.87 4.46
CA GLN A 77 -14.63 -11.37 3.11
C GLN A 77 -15.94 -11.88 2.49
N ASN A 78 -16.28 -11.45 1.28
CA ASN A 78 -17.19 -12.26 0.45
C ASN A 78 -16.44 -13.55 0.15
N GLU A 79 -16.97 -14.68 0.63
CA GLU A 79 -16.48 -16.00 0.23
C GLU A 79 -16.56 -16.09 -1.29
N VAL A 80 -15.41 -16.21 -1.93
CA VAL A 80 -15.35 -16.62 -3.33
C VAL A 80 -15.59 -18.13 -3.30
N ALA A 81 -16.78 -18.55 -3.72
CA ALA A 81 -17.07 -19.96 -3.97
C ALA A 81 -16.01 -20.50 -4.95
N ALA A 82 -15.39 -21.61 -4.57
CA ALA A 82 -14.36 -22.31 -5.33
C ALA A 82 -14.88 -22.88 -6.64
#